data_AF-A0A7R9YLQ8-F1
#
_entry.id   AF-A0A7R9YLQ8-F1
#
_cell.length_a   1.000
_cell.length_b   1.000
_cell.length_c   1.000
_cell.angle_alpha   90.00
_cell.angle_beta   90.00
_cell.angle_gamma   90.00
#
_symmetry.space_group_name_H-M   'P 1'
#
loop_
_entity.id
_entity.type
_entity.pdbx_description
1 polymer ?
#
loop_
_entity_poly.entity_id
_entity_poly.type
_entity_poly.pdbx_seq_one_letter_code
_entity_poly.pdbx_strand_id
1 'polypeptide(L)'
;LSTMSSPTLLGDLAAIGVSPLHLGIAIAVLAVTLALYGRAPKPCGTARLTYFEGHGRAEEVRLMLAACGVPWLDEVHGDEAGARFVTTQAQMRKMMAAGVLAMDQLPLLEI
;
A
#
# COMPACT_ATOMS: atom_id res chain seq x y z
N LEU A 1 -44.85 15.19 25.05
CA LEU A 1 -43.80 14.15 25.14
C LEU A 1 -43.97 13.21 23.96
N SER A 2 -43.25 13.44 22.87
CA SER A 2 -43.20 12.51 21.74
C SER A 2 -41.76 12.06 21.63
N THR A 3 -41.53 10.84 22.10
CA THR A 3 -40.24 10.15 22.10
C THR A 3 -39.76 9.95 20.67
N MET A 4 -38.73 10.69 20.27
CA MET A 4 -37.92 10.35 19.10
C MET A 4 -37.20 9.03 19.40
N SER A 5 -37.76 7.92 18.88
CA SER A 5 -37.10 6.62 18.86
C SER A 5 -35.85 6.72 18.00
N SER A 6 -34.68 6.54 18.60
CA SER A 6 -33.42 6.46 17.88
C SER A 6 -33.45 5.27 16.90
N PRO A 7 -33.06 5.44 15.63
CA PRO A 7 -32.92 4.31 14.71
C PRO A 7 -31.72 3.47 15.15
N THR A 8 -32.00 2.32 15.74
CA THR A 8 -31.00 1.28 15.97
C THR A 8 -30.64 0.68 14.62
N LEU A 9 -29.38 0.85 14.20
CA LEU A 9 -28.75 0.29 13.00
C LEU A 9 -29.11 -1.18 12.71
N LEU A 10 -29.43 -1.94 13.76
CA LEU A 10 -29.86 -3.35 13.70
C LEU A 10 -31.26 -3.55 13.08
N GLY A 11 -32.18 -2.59 13.29
CA GLY A 11 -33.54 -2.64 12.76
C GLY A 11 -33.61 -2.34 11.26
N ASP A 12 -32.79 -1.39 10.79
CA ASP A 12 -32.72 -1.03 9.36
C ASP A 12 -32.08 -2.14 8.51
N LEU A 13 -31.19 -2.96 9.07
CA LEU A 13 -30.58 -4.10 8.36
C LEU A 13 -31.57 -5.25 8.13
N ALA A 14 -32.54 -5.46 9.04
CA ALA A 14 -33.57 -6.49 8.87
C ALA A 14 -34.58 -6.13 7.77
N ALA A 15 -34.82 -4.83 7.52
CA ALA A 15 -35.72 -4.35 6.46
C ALA A 15 -35.20 -4.65 5.03
N ILE A 16 -33.90 -4.93 4.89
CA ILE A 16 -33.24 -5.22 3.61
C ILE A 16 -33.12 -6.76 3.38
N GLY A 17 -33.57 -7.58 4.33
CA GLY A 17 -33.59 -9.05 4.18
C GLY A 17 -32.23 -9.73 4.17
N VAL A 18 -31.17 -9.06 4.62
CA VAL A 18 -29.80 -9.60 4.62
C VAL A 18 -29.58 -10.44 5.86
N SER A 19 -29.47 -11.77 5.71
CA SER A 19 -29.21 -12.66 6.84
C SER A 19 -27.78 -12.45 7.41
N PRO A 20 -27.54 -12.74 8.71
CA PRO A 20 -26.23 -12.55 9.35
C PRO A 20 -25.07 -13.26 8.65
N LEU A 21 -25.36 -14.39 7.99
CA LEU A 21 -24.41 -15.14 7.19
C LEU A 21 -23.90 -14.32 5.99
N HIS A 22 -24.80 -13.65 5.26
CA HIS A 22 -24.44 -12.83 4.10
C HIS A 22 -23.63 -11.61 4.52
N LEU A 23 -23.92 -11.03 5.70
CA LEU A 23 -23.12 -9.96 6.26
C LEU A 23 -21.70 -10.42 6.60
N GLY A 24 -21.56 -11.60 7.22
CA GLY A 24 -20.24 -12.19 7.52
C GLY A 24 -19.41 -12.44 6.25
N ILE A 25 -20.04 -12.96 5.19
CA ILE A 25 -19.37 -13.18 3.89
C ILE A 25 -18.96 -11.84 3.28
N ALA A 26 -19.82 -10.81 3.28
CA ALA A 26 -19.51 -9.51 2.72
C ALA A 26 -18.31 -8.84 3.41
N ILE A 27 -18.24 -8.94 4.75
CA ILE A 27 -17.09 -8.42 5.52
C ILE A 27 -15.81 -9.20 5.19
N ALA A 28 -15.88 -10.51 5.09
CA ALA A 28 -14.72 -11.35 4.72
C ALA A 28 -14.22 -11.03 3.30
N VAL A 29 -15.13 -10.86 2.34
CA VAL A 29 -14.79 -10.48 0.97
C VAL A 29 -14.17 -9.08 0.92
N LEU A 30 -14.72 -8.12 1.67
CA LEU A 30 -14.16 -6.76 1.76
C LEU A 30 -12.76 -6.77 2.37
N ALA A 31 -12.54 -7.54 3.44
CA ALA A 31 -11.24 -7.66 4.08
C ALA A 31 -10.20 -8.29 3.14
N VAL A 32 -10.57 -9.36 2.42
CA VAL A 32 -9.71 -9.98 1.41
C VAL A 32 -9.44 -9.03 0.24
N THR A 33 -10.45 -8.31 -0.22
CA THR A 33 -10.30 -7.34 -1.31
C THR A 33 -9.38 -6.19 -0.90
N LEU A 34 -9.51 -5.67 0.32
CA LEU A 34 -8.61 -4.64 0.85
C LEU A 34 -7.18 -5.19 1.06
N ALA A 35 -7.03 -6.44 1.51
CA ALA A 35 -5.71 -7.05 1.64
C ALA A 35 -5.02 -7.27 0.28
N LEU A 36 -5.79 -7.62 -0.76
CA LEU A 36 -5.25 -7.89 -2.09
C LEU A 36 -5.07 -6.62 -2.95
N TYR A 37 -5.92 -5.61 -2.78
CA TYR A 37 -5.98 -4.43 -3.65
C TYR A 37 -5.76 -3.10 -2.91
N GLY A 38 -5.43 -3.13 -1.62
CA GLY A 38 -5.34 -1.95 -0.75
C GLY A 38 -4.15 -1.02 -0.99
N ARG A 39 -3.38 -1.17 -2.09
CA ARG A 39 -2.34 -0.20 -2.42
C ARG A 39 -2.87 0.82 -3.43
N ALA A 40 -2.78 2.09 -3.06
CA ALA A 40 -2.95 3.17 -4.02
C ALA A 40 -1.88 3.02 -5.13
N PRO A 41 -2.27 3.01 -6.42
CA PRO A 41 -1.30 2.99 -7.50
C PRO A 41 -0.38 4.21 -7.40
N LYS A 42 0.87 4.07 -7.85
CA LYS A 42 1.77 5.24 -7.94
C LYS A 42 1.07 6.33 -8.77
N PRO A 43 1.09 7.60 -8.33
CA PRO A 43 0.58 8.69 -9.15
C PRO A 43 1.23 8.66 -10.54
N CYS A 44 0.46 8.92 -11.59
CA CYS A 44 0.98 8.96 -12.95
C CYS A 44 2.06 10.05 -13.05
N GLY A 45 3.24 9.70 -13.60
CA GLY A 45 4.36 10.62 -13.77
C GLY A 45 5.28 10.77 -12.54
N THR A 46 5.06 10.00 -11.47
CA THR A 46 5.94 10.00 -10.29
C THR A 46 6.78 8.72 -10.24
N ALA A 47 8.09 8.88 -10.10
CA ALA A 47 9.02 7.76 -9.95
C ALA A 47 8.96 7.18 -8.53
N ARG A 48 9.26 5.89 -8.37
CA ARG A 48 9.44 5.24 -7.05
C ARG A 48 10.89 4.87 -6.87
N LEU A 49 11.48 5.26 -5.74
CA LEU A 49 12.86 4.98 -5.39
C LEU A 49 12.91 4.08 -4.15
N THR A 50 13.36 2.84 -4.34
CA THR A 50 13.60 1.88 -3.26
C THR A 50 15.10 1.75 -2.98
N TYR A 51 15.51 1.94 -1.73
CA TYR A 51 16.92 1.91 -1.32
C TYR A 51 17.08 1.50 0.15
N PHE A 52 18.28 1.11 0.56
CA PHE A 52 18.60 0.75 1.94
C PHE A 52 18.65 1.98 2.86
N GLU A 53 18.32 1.80 4.13
CA GLU A 53 18.62 2.77 5.19
C GLU A 53 20.13 2.76 5.54
N GLY A 54 20.96 3.11 4.56
CA GLY A 54 22.41 3.22 4.68
C GLY A 54 22.91 4.65 4.55
N HIS A 55 24.19 4.85 4.80
CA HIS A 55 24.86 6.12 4.49
C HIS A 55 24.74 6.42 2.99
N GLY A 56 24.38 7.66 2.67
CA GLY A 56 24.14 8.11 1.30
C GLY A 56 22.68 8.01 0.83
N ARG A 57 21.85 7.08 1.31
CA ARG A 57 20.38 7.05 1.05
C ARG A 57 19.98 7.32 -0.42
N ALA A 58 20.71 6.70 -1.36
CA ALA A 58 20.56 6.93 -2.81
C ALA A 58 20.64 8.40 -3.25
N GLU A 59 21.50 9.19 -2.60
CA GLU A 59 21.66 10.63 -2.82
C GLU A 59 21.99 10.98 -4.27
N GLU A 60 22.84 10.21 -4.94
CA GLU A 60 23.15 10.42 -6.36
C GLU A 60 21.90 10.31 -7.25
N VAL A 61 21.07 9.29 -7.03
CA VAL A 61 19.82 9.10 -7.80
C VAL A 61 18.82 10.21 -7.48
N ARG A 62 18.68 10.59 -6.21
CA ARG A 62 17.82 11.70 -5.79
C ARG A 62 18.27 13.04 -6.37
N LEU A 63 19.58 13.28 -6.42
CA LEU A 63 20.16 14.49 -7.00
C LEU A 63 19.83 14.57 -8.50
N MET A 64 19.97 13.45 -9.22
CA MET A 64 19.62 13.39 -10.63
C MET A 64 18.12 13.63 -10.87
N LEU A 65 17.24 12.98 -10.09
CA LEU A 65 15.79 13.20 -10.18
C LEU A 65 15.41 14.66 -9.90
N ALA A 66 16.02 15.27 -8.88
CA ALA A 66 15.86 16.68 -8.56
C ALA A 66 16.32 17.60 -9.70
N ALA A 67 17.51 17.34 -10.26
CA ALA A 67 18.07 18.12 -11.36
C ALA A 67 17.20 18.05 -12.63
N CYS A 68 16.57 16.90 -12.88
CA CYS A 68 15.65 16.69 -14.00
C CYS A 68 14.21 17.16 -13.73
N GLY A 69 13.90 17.62 -12.51
CA GLY A 69 12.54 18.02 -12.13
C GLY A 69 11.53 16.87 -12.12
N VAL A 70 11.98 15.63 -12.01
CA VAL A 70 11.12 14.45 -11.95
C VAL A 70 10.65 14.29 -10.51
N PRO A 71 9.35 14.26 -10.20
CA PRO A 71 8.87 13.96 -8.85
C PRO A 71 9.11 12.48 -8.51
N TRP A 72 9.47 12.19 -7.26
CA TRP A 72 9.65 10.82 -6.79
C TRP A 72 9.08 10.57 -5.39
N LEU A 73 8.81 9.29 -5.11
CA LEU A 73 8.43 8.76 -3.80
C LEU A 73 9.52 7.83 -3.29
N ASP A 74 9.96 8.05 -2.05
CA ASP A 74 10.80 7.10 -1.33
C ASP A 74 9.90 6.00 -0.73
N GLU A 75 9.84 4.83 -1.36
CA GLU A 75 9.01 3.71 -0.91
C GLU A 75 9.67 2.39 -1.26
N VAL A 76 9.45 1.37 -0.41
CA VAL A 76 9.86 0.00 -0.71
C VAL A 76 8.88 -0.66 -1.69
N HIS A 77 9.42 -1.22 -2.76
CA HIS A 77 8.64 -2.00 -3.72
C HIS A 77 7.92 -3.16 -3.05
N GLY A 78 6.60 -3.25 -3.26
CA GLY A 78 5.79 -4.36 -2.75
C GLY A 78 5.64 -4.41 -1.23
N ASP A 79 6.05 -3.37 -0.50
CA ASP A 79 5.84 -3.29 0.95
C ASP A 79 4.42 -2.83 1.29
N GLU A 80 3.73 -3.62 2.12
CA GLU A 80 2.36 -3.35 2.57
C GLU A 80 2.31 -2.36 3.75
N ALA A 81 3.42 -2.23 4.49
CA ALA A 81 3.54 -1.35 5.65
C ALA A 81 3.86 0.11 5.29
N GLY A 82 4.10 0.41 4.01
CA GLY A 82 4.44 1.76 3.55
C GLY A 82 5.83 2.20 3.99
N ALA A 83 6.77 1.27 4.14
CA ALA A 83 8.14 1.61 4.52
C ALA A 83 8.80 2.52 3.47
N ARG A 84 9.47 3.56 3.96
CA ARG A 84 10.18 4.54 3.13
C ARG A 84 11.48 3.99 2.52
N PHE A 85 12.11 3.05 3.20
CA PHE A 85 13.39 2.46 2.83
C PHE A 85 13.50 1.04 3.37
N VAL A 86 14.40 0.26 2.78
CA VAL A 86 14.66 -1.13 3.14
C VAL A 86 15.54 -1.17 4.39
N THR A 87 15.00 -1.71 5.47
CA THR A 87 15.73 -1.90 6.74
C THR A 87 15.93 -3.38 7.06
N THR A 88 15.07 -4.25 6.51
CA THR A 88 15.06 -5.67 6.86
C THR A 88 15.47 -6.55 5.69
N GLN A 89 16.12 -7.67 6.01
CA GLN A 89 16.42 -8.69 5.00
C GLN A 89 15.14 -9.32 4.41
N ALA A 90 14.04 -9.35 5.17
CA ALA A 90 12.76 -9.87 4.70
C ALA A 90 12.22 -9.05 3.51
N GLN A 91 12.30 -7.72 3.59
CA GLN A 91 11.94 -6.83 2.48
C GLN A 91 12.81 -7.10 1.24
N MET A 92 14.12 -7.26 1.42
CA MET A 92 15.03 -7.59 0.32
C MET A 92 14.67 -8.92 -0.35
N ARG A 93 14.46 -9.98 0.43
CA ARG A 93 14.09 -11.31 -0.09
C ARG A 93 12.77 -11.30 -0.84
N LYS A 94 11.78 -10.53 -0.38
CA LYS A 94 10.50 -10.38 -1.09
C LYS A 94 10.72 -9.78 -2.49
N MET A 95 11.54 -8.74 -2.61
CA MET A 95 11.84 -8.12 -3.90
C MET A 95 12.65 -9.04 -4.83
N MET A 96 13.63 -9.75 -4.28
CA MET A 96 14.38 -10.77 -5.05
C MET A 96 13.45 -11.87 -5.58
N ALA A 97 12.56 -12.39 -4.73
CA ALA A 97 11.59 -13.41 -5.11
C ALA A 97 10.57 -12.89 -6.14
N ALA A 98 10.24 -11.59 -6.10
CA ALA A 98 9.41 -10.93 -7.10
C ALA A 98 10.15 -10.71 -8.44
N GLY A 99 11.47 -10.91 -8.49
CA GLY A 99 12.27 -10.75 -9.71
C GLY A 99 12.36 -9.32 -10.23
N VAL A 100 12.06 -8.33 -9.38
CA VAL A 100 12.04 -6.90 -9.76
C VAL A 100 13.41 -6.24 -9.68
N LEU A 101 14.37 -6.89 -9.01
CA LEU A 101 15.73 -6.37 -8.85
C LEU A 101 16.61 -6.83 -10.00
N ALA A 102 17.29 -5.90 -10.65
CA ALA A 102 18.39 -6.24 -11.53
C ALA A 102 19.58 -6.71 -10.67
N MET A 103 19.98 -7.97 -10.83
CA MET A 103 21.12 -8.59 -10.12
C MET A 103 21.02 -8.56 -8.59
N ASP A 104 19.81 -8.54 -8.03
CA ASP A 104 19.56 -8.44 -6.58
C ASP A 104 20.20 -7.18 -5.94
N GLN A 105 20.27 -6.07 -6.68
CA GLN A 105 20.87 -4.81 -6.22
C GLN A 105 19.84 -3.72 -5.94
N LEU A 106 20.20 -2.84 -4.99
CA LEU A 106 19.58 -1.54 -4.75
C LEU A 106 20.64 -0.44 -4.97
N PRO A 107 20.23 0.79 -5.33
CA PRO A 107 18.87 1.31 -5.44
C PRO A 107 18.08 0.80 -6.66
N LEU A 108 16.77 0.62 -6.48
CA LEU A 108 15.80 0.32 -7.54
C LEU A 108 14.98 1.58 -7.84
N LEU A 109 14.92 1.97 -9.12
CA LEU A 109 14.12 3.09 -9.62
C LEU A 109 13.04 2.57 -10.57
N GLU A 110 11.79 2.90 -10.28
CA GLU A 110 10.62 2.58 -11.12
C GLU A 110 10.03 3.88 -11.67
N ILE A 111 9.87 3.97 -13.00
CA ILE A 111 9.37 5.17 -13.69
C ILE A 111 7.90 5.01 -14.07
#